data_AF-A0A831V3W4-F1
#
_entry.id   AF-A0A831V3W4-F1
#
_cell.length_a   1.000
_cell.length_b   1.000
_cell.length_c   1.000
_cell.angle_alpha   90.00
_cell.angle_beta   90.00
_cell.angle_gamma   90.00
#
_symmetry.space_group_name_H-M   'P 1'
#
loop_
_entity.id
_entity.type
_entity.pdbx_description
1 polymer ?
#
loop_
_entity_poly.entity_id
_entity_poly.type
_entity_poly.pdbx_seq_one_letter_code
_entity_poly.pdbx_strand_id
1 'polypeptide(L)'
;PLDLPPQIFETEGLWLEIPPSLMHRLERQRVHFMGGIHAVEHAMIAMIPLLVLCDRNDIGGISHPWHEELAKPAIFIYDGYSGGVGLTRKGFSLIDKLMRQTLAAVRECPCETGCPSCVHSPKCGSGNRPIDKQACIDVLTGLLQKERSGADTVSRVHVTVEEKDQSGEAGQKNSSAFILPERYGVFDVETRRSAQDVGGWHRAERMGISVAVLYDGRQDRFFSFEEDRIDNLLDHLFSLDLVIGFNNKRFDNRVLSAYTSRKLSRLPSLDILEEINSQLGYRLSLDRLAEHTLGVKKTGNGLLALKWFAQGRMDLLEKYCCKDVEITRDLFLFGLRQQHLLFRNKAGNVVRLPVNFQKTIDLLNP
;
A
#
# COMPACT_ATOMS: atom_id res chain seq x y z
N PRO A 1 -6.22 -17.10 12.00
CA PRO A 1 -5.19 -16.16 12.49
C PRO A 1 -4.27 -16.86 13.48
N LEU A 2 -2.97 -16.59 13.40
CA LEU A 2 -2.00 -17.08 14.38
C LEU A 2 -1.97 -16.06 15.53
N ASP A 3 -2.27 -16.49 16.76
CA ASP A 3 -2.23 -15.65 17.96
C ASP A 3 -1.02 -16.06 18.81
N LEU A 4 0.11 -15.41 18.56
CA LEU A 4 1.37 -15.64 19.24
C LEU A 4 2.07 -14.30 19.47
N PRO A 5 2.80 -14.13 20.59
CA PRO A 5 3.58 -12.93 20.83
C PRO A 5 4.64 -12.76 19.74
N PRO A 6 4.94 -11.52 19.32
CA PRO A 6 6.00 -11.28 18.34
C PRO A 6 7.35 -11.69 18.93
N GLN A 7 8.14 -12.40 18.13
CA GLN A 7 9.55 -12.63 18.45
C GLN A 7 10.34 -11.40 18.02
N ILE A 8 10.97 -10.75 18.98
CA ILE A 8 11.76 -9.53 18.80
C ILE A 8 13.17 -9.82 19.29
N PHE A 9 14.16 -9.44 18.52
CA PHE A 9 15.56 -9.47 18.91
C PHE A 9 16.29 -8.25 18.34
N GLU A 10 17.30 -7.80 19.07
CA GLU A 10 18.21 -6.74 18.62
C GLU A 10 19.36 -7.38 17.85
N THR A 11 19.83 -6.74 16.79
CA THR A 11 20.92 -7.25 15.94
C THR A 11 21.64 -6.10 15.24
N GLU A 12 22.78 -6.40 14.60
CA GLU A 12 23.49 -5.48 13.72
C GLU A 12 22.97 -5.60 12.28
N GLY A 13 23.01 -4.48 11.55
CA GLY A 13 22.65 -4.45 10.15
C GLY A 13 23.31 -3.31 9.39
N LEU A 14 23.18 -3.36 8.08
CA LEU A 14 23.53 -2.32 7.14
C LEU A 14 22.29 -1.93 6.33
N TRP A 15 22.31 -0.75 5.73
CA TRP A 15 21.27 -0.36 4.79
C TRP A 15 21.83 0.41 3.59
N LEU A 16 21.10 0.32 2.49
CA LEU A 16 21.30 1.13 1.30
C LEU A 16 20.20 2.18 1.22
N GLU A 17 20.58 3.46 1.24
CA GLU A 17 19.67 4.56 0.95
C GLU A 17 19.56 4.75 -0.56
N ILE A 18 18.33 4.76 -1.06
CA ILE A 18 18.06 4.97 -2.48
C ILE A 18 17.69 6.43 -2.69
N PRO A 19 18.41 7.18 -3.55
CA PRO A 19 18.05 8.56 -3.84
C PRO A 19 16.60 8.67 -4.36
N PRO A 20 15.77 9.60 -3.85
CA PRO A 20 14.41 9.80 -4.37
C PRO A 20 14.39 10.13 -5.87
N SER A 21 15.43 10.78 -6.38
CA SER A 21 15.61 11.04 -7.81
C SER A 21 15.79 9.77 -8.65
N LEU A 22 16.37 8.71 -8.07
CA LEU A 22 16.48 7.40 -8.71
C LEU A 22 15.11 6.70 -8.72
N MET A 23 14.40 6.68 -7.58
CA MET A 23 13.03 6.19 -7.49
C MET A 23 12.12 6.84 -8.56
N HIS A 24 12.05 8.17 -8.62
CA HIS A 24 11.23 8.89 -9.60
C HIS A 24 11.65 8.66 -11.05
N ARG A 25 12.91 8.31 -11.31
CA ARG A 25 13.37 7.92 -12.65
C ARG A 25 12.80 6.58 -13.05
N LEU A 26 12.91 5.58 -12.17
CA LEU A 26 12.37 4.24 -12.41
C LEU A 26 10.84 4.27 -12.56
N GLU A 27 10.14 5.03 -11.71
CA GLU A 27 8.68 5.18 -11.82
C GLU A 27 8.25 5.77 -13.17
N ARG A 28 8.97 6.77 -13.68
CA ARG A 28 8.70 7.36 -15.01
C ARG A 28 8.96 6.39 -16.15
N GLN A 29 9.90 5.46 -15.98
CA GLN A 29 10.20 4.39 -16.94
C GLN A 29 9.19 3.23 -16.88
N ARG A 30 8.17 3.33 -16.01
CA ARG A 30 7.12 2.30 -15.80
C ARG A 30 7.67 0.94 -15.35
N VAL A 31 8.86 0.92 -14.75
CA VAL A 31 9.40 -0.29 -14.09
C VAL A 31 8.94 -0.36 -12.63
N HIS A 32 8.79 -1.56 -12.08
CA HIS A 32 8.19 -1.72 -10.76
C HIS A 32 9.21 -1.44 -9.64
N PHE A 33 9.29 -0.19 -9.17
CA PHE A 33 10.30 0.24 -8.17
C PHE A 33 10.39 -0.67 -6.94
N MET A 34 9.26 -0.98 -6.28
CA MET A 34 9.28 -1.89 -5.12
C MET A 34 9.82 -3.30 -5.48
N GLY A 35 9.39 -3.86 -6.61
CA GLY A 35 9.89 -5.13 -7.12
C GLY A 35 11.38 -5.09 -7.46
N GLY A 36 11.91 -3.93 -7.85
CA GLY A 36 13.33 -3.69 -8.06
C GLY A 36 14.12 -3.72 -6.75
N ILE A 37 13.72 -2.94 -5.74
CA ILE A 37 14.44 -2.87 -4.46
C ILE A 37 14.34 -4.19 -3.67
N HIS A 38 13.21 -4.90 -3.79
CA HIS A 38 13.01 -6.24 -3.24
C HIS A 38 13.87 -7.28 -3.95
N ALA A 39 14.03 -7.16 -5.27
CA ALA A 39 14.96 -8.00 -6.03
C ALA A 39 16.43 -7.70 -5.68
N VAL A 40 16.80 -6.44 -5.41
CA VAL A 40 18.13 -6.07 -4.92
C VAL A 40 18.40 -6.70 -3.56
N GLU A 41 17.46 -6.60 -2.62
CA GLU A 41 17.54 -7.23 -1.30
C GLU A 41 17.84 -8.74 -1.43
N HIS A 42 17.04 -9.47 -2.20
CA HIS A 42 17.24 -10.90 -2.43
C HIS A 42 18.60 -11.22 -3.03
N ALA A 43 18.97 -10.50 -4.09
CA ALA A 43 20.21 -10.75 -4.82
C ALA A 43 21.44 -10.43 -3.98
N MET A 44 21.40 -9.38 -3.14
CA MET A 44 22.49 -9.06 -2.23
C MET A 44 22.64 -10.11 -1.14
N ILE A 45 21.55 -10.53 -0.49
CA ILE A 45 21.58 -11.59 0.53
C ILE A 45 22.12 -12.91 -0.05
N ALA A 46 21.77 -13.23 -1.30
CA ALA A 46 22.30 -14.41 -2.00
C ALA A 46 23.80 -14.31 -2.29
N MET A 47 24.34 -13.10 -2.45
CA MET A 47 25.74 -12.86 -2.82
C MET A 47 26.68 -12.62 -1.63
N ILE A 48 26.18 -12.14 -0.48
CA ILE A 48 27.01 -11.90 0.72
C ILE A 48 27.85 -13.11 1.15
N PRO A 49 27.32 -14.35 1.17
CA PRO A 49 28.09 -15.55 1.52
C PRO A 49 29.43 -15.70 0.77
N LEU A 50 29.49 -15.24 -0.48
CA LEU A 50 30.71 -15.32 -1.31
C LEU A 50 31.82 -14.36 -0.86
N LEU A 51 31.49 -13.38 -0.03
CA LEU A 51 32.41 -12.36 0.47
C LEU A 51 32.68 -12.45 1.97
N VAL A 52 31.69 -12.89 2.75
CA VAL A 52 31.72 -12.85 4.22
C VAL A 52 31.81 -14.27 4.83
N LEU A 53 31.90 -15.33 4.02
CA LEU A 53 32.04 -16.73 4.45
C LEU A 53 31.01 -17.13 5.53
N CYS A 54 29.75 -16.77 5.30
CA CYS A 54 28.61 -17.18 6.11
C CYS A 54 27.66 -18.05 5.28
N ASP A 55 26.66 -18.65 5.93
CA ASP A 55 25.55 -19.24 5.21
C ASP A 55 24.55 -18.14 4.80
N ARG A 56 23.81 -18.36 3.71
CA ARG A 56 22.71 -17.46 3.34
C ARG A 56 21.67 -17.36 4.46
N ASN A 57 21.53 -18.41 5.26
CA ASN A 57 20.55 -18.48 6.33
C ASN A 57 20.84 -17.53 7.49
N ASP A 58 22.10 -17.09 7.60
CA ASP A 58 22.62 -16.25 8.68
C ASP A 58 22.26 -14.77 8.49
N ILE A 59 21.61 -14.43 7.37
CA ILE A 59 21.33 -13.07 6.96
C ILE A 59 19.84 -12.92 6.66
N GLY A 60 19.25 -11.86 7.22
CA GLY A 60 17.92 -11.38 6.88
C GLY A 60 17.98 -10.07 6.11
N GLY A 61 16.84 -9.67 5.56
CA GLY A 61 16.70 -8.35 4.99
C GLY A 61 15.24 -7.96 4.85
N ILE A 62 15.06 -6.69 4.54
CA ILE A 62 13.78 -6.09 4.24
C ILE A 62 13.99 -4.83 3.42
N SER A 63 13.12 -4.61 2.45
CA SER A 63 13.12 -3.43 1.60
C SER A 63 11.90 -2.56 1.88
N HIS A 64 12.15 -1.26 1.99
CA HIS A 64 11.14 -0.23 2.24
C HIS A 64 11.10 0.73 1.05
N PRO A 65 9.98 0.79 0.29
CA PRO A 65 9.78 1.83 -0.73
C PRO A 65 9.87 3.24 -0.16
N TRP A 66 9.60 3.39 1.13
CA TRP A 66 9.85 4.61 1.90
C TRP A 66 10.07 4.25 3.37
N HIS A 67 11.21 4.63 3.93
CA HIS A 67 11.53 4.47 5.36
C HIS A 67 11.35 5.81 6.08
N GLU A 68 10.53 5.86 7.13
CA GLU A 68 10.10 7.10 7.78
C GLU A 68 11.27 7.88 8.37
N GLU A 69 12.15 7.22 9.12
CA GLU A 69 13.29 7.87 9.79
C GLU A 69 14.37 8.35 8.80
N LEU A 70 14.51 7.66 7.67
CA LEU A 70 15.50 8.01 6.65
C LEU A 70 14.93 9.01 5.64
N ALA A 71 13.60 9.21 5.62
CA ALA A 71 12.86 9.97 4.61
C ALA A 71 13.25 9.60 3.17
N LYS A 72 13.57 8.33 2.92
CA LYS A 72 14.05 7.78 1.66
C LYS A 72 13.65 6.31 1.53
N PRO A 73 13.54 5.77 0.30
CA PRO A 73 13.52 4.33 0.11
C PRO A 73 14.83 3.72 0.61
N ALA A 74 14.75 2.55 1.23
CA ALA A 74 15.91 1.89 1.79
C ALA A 74 15.81 0.36 1.73
N ILE A 75 16.97 -0.29 1.63
CA ILE A 75 17.09 -1.75 1.73
C ILE A 75 17.94 -2.05 2.95
N PHE A 76 17.42 -2.81 3.89
CA PHE A 76 18.11 -3.23 5.10
C PHE A 76 18.55 -4.69 4.97
N ILE A 77 19.75 -4.97 5.42
CA ILE A 77 20.31 -6.32 5.53
C ILE A 77 20.88 -6.45 6.93
N TYR A 78 20.48 -7.48 7.67
CA TYR A 78 20.81 -7.63 9.08
C TYR A 78 21.29 -9.05 9.40
N ASP A 79 22.06 -9.19 10.47
CA ASP A 79 22.50 -10.49 10.97
C ASP A 79 21.30 -11.24 11.57
N GLY A 80 21.11 -12.50 11.19
CA GLY A 80 20.02 -13.36 11.65
C GLY A 80 20.15 -13.85 13.10
N TYR A 81 21.01 -13.22 13.89
CA TYR A 81 21.37 -13.62 15.26
C TYR A 81 21.19 -12.46 16.23
N SER A 82 20.66 -12.74 17.41
CA SER A 82 20.57 -11.77 18.50
C SER A 82 21.94 -11.20 18.87
N GLY A 83 22.04 -9.88 19.00
CA GLY A 83 23.26 -9.13 19.27
C GLY A 83 24.14 -8.88 18.04
N GLY A 84 23.87 -9.53 16.90
CA GLY A 84 24.75 -9.51 15.74
C GLY A 84 26.03 -10.33 15.95
N VAL A 85 26.57 -10.87 14.85
CA VAL A 85 27.85 -11.63 14.86
C VAL A 85 28.90 -11.00 13.93
N GLY A 86 28.59 -9.82 13.39
CA GLY A 86 29.51 -9.00 12.60
C GLY A 86 29.49 -9.30 11.10
N LEU A 87 28.49 -10.04 10.59
CA LEU A 87 28.42 -10.38 9.16
C LEU A 87 28.15 -9.14 8.33
N THR A 88 27.14 -8.37 8.72
CA THR A 88 26.78 -7.11 8.07
C THR A 88 27.83 -6.03 8.30
N ARG A 89 28.51 -6.02 9.44
CA ARG A 89 29.68 -5.15 9.65
C ARG A 89 30.78 -5.43 8.61
N LYS A 90 31.10 -6.71 8.37
CA LYS A 90 32.05 -7.09 7.32
C LYS A 90 31.49 -6.81 5.93
N GLY A 91 30.21 -7.10 5.68
CA GLY A 91 29.51 -6.81 4.43
C GLY A 91 29.54 -5.34 4.07
N PHE A 92 29.35 -4.45 5.06
CA PHE A 92 29.44 -2.99 4.90
C PHE A 92 30.83 -2.55 4.44
N SER A 93 31.91 -3.12 5.01
CA SER A 93 33.28 -2.84 4.56
C SER A 93 33.57 -3.26 3.12
N LEU A 94 32.71 -4.11 2.53
CA LEU A 94 32.82 -4.66 1.18
C LEU A 94 31.65 -4.24 0.28
N ILE A 95 30.89 -3.21 0.66
CA ILE A 95 29.58 -2.92 0.05
C ILE A 95 29.66 -2.65 -1.46
N ASP A 96 30.67 -1.92 -1.93
CA ASP A 96 30.85 -1.63 -3.35
C ASP A 96 31.15 -2.90 -4.15
N LYS A 97 31.99 -3.79 -3.58
CA LYS A 97 32.32 -5.08 -4.19
C LYS A 97 31.08 -5.98 -4.24
N LEU A 98 30.32 -6.03 -3.15
CA LEU A 98 29.07 -6.78 -3.06
C LEU A 98 28.08 -6.30 -4.12
N MET A 99 27.79 -5.00 -4.18
CA MET A 99 26.84 -4.44 -5.16
C MET A 99 27.27 -4.68 -6.61
N ARG A 100 28.56 -4.56 -6.93
CA ARG A 100 29.07 -4.85 -8.29
C ARG A 100 28.93 -6.32 -8.66
N GLN A 101 29.25 -7.22 -7.73
CA GLN A 101 29.10 -8.66 -7.97
C GLN A 101 27.62 -9.07 -8.07
N THR A 102 26.75 -8.49 -7.24
CA THR A 102 25.29 -8.67 -7.35
C THR A 102 24.79 -8.19 -8.70
N LEU A 103 25.18 -7.00 -9.15
CA LEU A 103 24.79 -6.47 -10.46
C LEU A 103 25.24 -7.38 -11.60
N ALA A 104 26.48 -7.88 -11.56
CA ALA A 104 27.00 -8.80 -12.56
C ALA A 104 26.18 -10.10 -12.60
N ALA A 105 25.96 -10.75 -11.45
CA ALA A 105 25.19 -11.99 -11.35
C ALA A 105 23.75 -11.84 -11.87
N VAL A 106 23.07 -10.74 -11.54
CA VAL A 106 21.71 -10.49 -12.03
C VAL A 106 21.69 -10.23 -13.54
N ARG A 107 22.66 -9.47 -14.07
CA ARG A 107 22.76 -9.17 -15.51
C ARG A 107 23.08 -10.39 -16.36
N GLU A 108 24.02 -11.22 -15.91
CA GLU A 108 24.49 -12.40 -16.65
C GLU A 108 23.49 -13.56 -16.63
N CYS A 109 22.55 -13.56 -15.69
CA CYS A 109 21.50 -14.56 -15.65
C CYS A 109 20.61 -14.48 -16.92
N PRO A 110 20.39 -15.59 -17.64
CA PRO A 110 19.66 -15.58 -18.93
C PRO A 110 18.14 -15.43 -18.80
N CYS A 111 17.58 -15.41 -17.57
CA CYS A 111 16.14 -15.29 -17.39
C CYS A 111 15.63 -13.88 -17.75
N GLU A 112 14.38 -13.76 -18.20
CA GLU A 112 13.80 -12.47 -18.60
C GLU A 112 13.31 -11.66 -17.38
N THR A 113 12.50 -12.28 -16.53
CA THR A 113 11.72 -11.58 -15.50
C THR A 113 12.26 -11.74 -14.08
N GLY A 114 13.12 -12.73 -13.86
CA GLY A 114 13.66 -13.09 -12.55
C GLY A 114 13.49 -14.58 -12.24
N CYS A 115 14.47 -15.18 -11.55
CA CYS A 115 14.46 -16.60 -11.22
C CYS A 115 15.22 -16.90 -9.90
N PRO A 116 15.15 -18.14 -9.39
CA PRO A 116 15.91 -18.59 -8.21
C PRO A 116 17.43 -18.38 -8.29
N SER A 117 18.00 -18.31 -9.49
CA SER A 117 19.44 -18.11 -9.68
C SER A 117 19.89 -16.65 -9.62
N CYS A 118 18.97 -15.67 -9.59
CA CYS A 118 19.35 -14.25 -9.56
C CYS A 118 18.62 -13.42 -8.50
N VAL A 119 17.28 -13.34 -8.55
CA VAL A 119 16.50 -12.35 -7.77
C VAL A 119 15.41 -12.98 -6.90
N HIS A 120 15.18 -14.29 -6.96
CA HIS A 120 14.23 -14.95 -6.05
C HIS A 120 14.92 -15.47 -4.79
N SER A 121 14.16 -15.44 -3.70
CA SER A 121 14.55 -16.02 -2.42
C SER A 121 13.59 -17.12 -2.00
N PRO A 122 14.09 -18.30 -1.58
CA PRO A 122 13.26 -19.33 -0.98
C PRO A 122 12.72 -18.91 0.40
N LYS A 123 13.29 -17.86 1.01
CA LYS A 123 12.84 -17.29 2.29
C LYS A 123 11.85 -16.14 2.16
N CYS A 124 11.47 -15.76 0.94
CA CYS A 124 10.61 -14.61 0.74
C CYS A 124 9.21 -14.88 1.31
N GLY A 125 8.87 -14.21 2.42
CA GLY A 125 7.53 -14.29 3.03
C GLY A 125 6.41 -13.76 2.13
N SER A 126 6.75 -12.90 1.15
CA SER A 126 5.83 -12.35 0.15
C SER A 126 5.72 -13.21 -1.12
N GLY A 127 6.28 -14.43 -1.13
CA GLY A 127 6.16 -15.37 -2.26
C GLY A 127 6.85 -14.90 -3.54
N ASN A 128 7.96 -14.16 -3.42
CA ASN A 128 8.69 -13.55 -4.55
C ASN A 128 7.83 -12.63 -5.41
N ARG A 129 6.88 -11.91 -4.80
CA ARG A 129 6.00 -10.97 -5.51
C ARG A 129 5.85 -9.66 -4.72
N PRO A 130 5.99 -8.49 -5.38
CA PRO A 130 6.49 -8.30 -6.74
C PRO A 130 8.02 -8.48 -6.80
N ILE A 131 8.53 -8.92 -7.95
CA ILE A 131 9.96 -8.96 -8.28
C ILE A 131 10.10 -8.43 -9.71
N ASP A 132 11.08 -7.56 -9.92
CA ASP A 132 11.36 -6.98 -11.24
C ASP A 132 12.88 -6.97 -11.46
N LYS A 133 13.35 -7.89 -12.33
CA LYS A 133 14.78 -8.03 -12.67
C LYS A 133 15.34 -6.76 -13.31
N GLN A 134 14.60 -6.12 -14.21
CA GLN A 134 15.09 -4.94 -14.91
C GLN A 134 15.22 -3.77 -13.94
N ALA A 135 14.21 -3.56 -13.10
CA ALA A 135 14.27 -2.55 -12.03
C ALA A 135 15.43 -2.81 -11.06
N CYS A 136 15.73 -4.07 -10.72
CA CYS A 136 16.89 -4.44 -9.90
C CYS A 136 18.21 -3.97 -10.51
N ILE A 137 18.40 -4.23 -11.80
CA ILE A 137 19.59 -3.81 -12.56
C ILE A 137 19.69 -2.28 -12.56
N ASP A 138 18.58 -1.58 -12.78
CA ASP A 138 18.55 -0.12 -12.85
C ASP A 138 18.83 0.53 -11.48
N VAL A 139 18.30 -0.03 -10.39
CA VAL A 139 18.60 0.41 -9.01
C VAL A 139 20.09 0.24 -8.71
N LEU A 140 20.65 -0.95 -8.89
CA LEU A 140 22.07 -1.22 -8.60
C LEU A 140 22.99 -0.35 -9.46
N THR A 141 22.65 -0.16 -10.73
CA THR A 141 23.40 0.72 -11.64
C THR A 141 23.35 2.16 -11.16
N GLY A 142 22.17 2.67 -10.78
CA GLY A 142 22.00 4.03 -10.30
C GLY A 142 22.76 4.30 -9.00
N LEU A 143 22.81 3.33 -8.09
CA LEU A 143 23.58 3.44 -6.84
C LEU A 143 25.09 3.45 -7.10
N LEU A 144 25.59 2.62 -8.01
CA LEU A 144 27.02 2.55 -8.37
C LEU A 144 27.51 3.74 -9.22
N GLN A 145 26.61 4.45 -9.92
CA GLN A 145 26.99 5.61 -10.73
C GLN A 145 27.37 6.85 -9.90
N LYS A 146 26.98 6.91 -8.62
CA LYS A 146 27.21 8.07 -7.76
C LYS A 146 28.68 8.30 -7.39
N GLU A 147 29.56 7.32 -7.63
CA GLU A 147 31.01 7.44 -7.42
C GLU A 147 31.72 8.45 -8.35
N ARG A 148 31.07 8.99 -9.40
CA ARG A 148 31.71 9.95 -10.32
C ARG A 148 31.48 11.42 -10.01
N SER A 149 30.67 11.76 -9.01
CA SER A 149 30.36 13.16 -8.69
C SER A 149 30.64 13.47 -7.22
N GLY A 150 31.92 13.70 -6.92
CA GLY A 150 32.38 14.77 -6.02
C GLY A 150 32.16 14.60 -4.51
N ALA A 151 33.29 14.63 -3.79
CA ALA A 151 33.40 15.13 -2.43
C ALA A 151 32.88 16.59 -2.31
N ASP A 152 32.73 17.06 -1.07
CA ASP A 152 32.25 18.38 -0.60
C ASP A 152 30.72 18.50 -0.52
N THR A 153 30.06 18.86 0.60
CA THR A 153 30.45 19.63 1.78
C THR A 153 29.53 19.25 2.95
N VAL A 154 30.12 19.01 4.13
CA VAL A 154 29.38 18.93 5.39
C VAL A 154 29.07 20.36 5.84
N SER A 155 27.81 20.78 5.74
CA SER A 155 27.32 21.95 6.48
C SER A 155 26.71 21.49 7.78
N ARG A 156 27.47 21.64 8.87
CA ARG A 156 26.95 21.58 10.24
C ARG A 156 25.97 22.72 10.43
N VAL A 157 24.72 22.42 10.77
CA VAL A 157 23.80 23.39 11.36
C VAL A 157 23.51 22.93 12.78
N HIS A 158 24.00 23.72 13.74
CA HIS A 158 23.53 23.69 15.12
C HIS A 158 22.08 24.16 15.13
N VAL A 159 21.17 23.37 15.71
CA VAL A 159 19.92 23.91 16.26
C VAL A 159 19.79 23.39 17.69
N THR A 160 19.85 24.35 18.60
CA THR A 160 19.54 24.24 20.02
C THR A 160 18.10 23.83 20.24
N VAL A 161 17.90 22.88 21.16
CA VAL A 161 16.59 22.51 21.70
C VAL A 161 16.21 23.54 22.76
N GLU A 162 15.09 24.22 22.60
CA GLU A 162 14.30 24.71 23.73
C GLU A 162 12.80 24.48 23.48
N GLU A 163 12.15 24.03 24.55
CA GLU A 163 10.78 23.53 24.62
C GLU A 163 9.73 24.66 24.73
N LYS A 164 8.50 24.31 24.29
CA LYS A 164 7.18 24.76 24.77
C LYS A 164 6.92 26.28 24.88
N ASP A 165 5.87 26.74 24.19
CA ASP A 165 4.63 27.01 24.92
C ASP A 165 3.38 27.04 24.02
N GLN A 166 2.26 26.78 24.66
CA GLN A 166 0.89 26.89 24.19
C GLN A 166 0.49 28.36 24.01
N SER A 167 -0.25 28.67 22.95
CA SER A 167 -1.45 29.53 22.97
C SER A 167 -1.85 29.84 21.52
N GLY A 168 -3.16 29.95 21.32
CA GLY A 168 -3.78 29.94 20.01
C GLY A 168 -3.48 31.18 19.17
N GLU A 169 -3.64 31.01 17.86
CA GLU A 169 -4.40 31.95 17.05
C GLU A 169 -4.72 31.31 15.69
N ALA A 170 -5.91 31.62 15.22
CA ALA A 170 -6.44 31.17 13.95
C ALA A 170 -5.58 31.73 12.80
N GLY A 171 -4.84 30.86 12.14
CA GLY A 171 -4.11 31.15 10.91
C GLY A 171 -4.60 30.26 9.79
N GLN A 172 -5.26 30.88 8.81
CA GLN A 172 -5.73 30.29 7.54
C GLN A 172 -4.75 29.25 6.98
N LYS A 173 -5.11 27.97 7.04
CA LYS A 173 -4.46 26.95 6.21
C LYS A 173 -4.98 27.15 4.79
N ASN A 174 -4.10 27.59 3.90
CA ASN A 174 -4.26 27.49 2.45
C ASN A 174 -4.86 26.11 2.12
N SER A 175 -6.16 26.06 1.82
CA SER A 175 -6.76 24.89 1.20
C SER A 175 -6.16 24.83 -0.18
N SER A 176 -5.29 23.85 -0.46
CA SER A 176 -5.00 23.50 -1.84
C SER A 176 -6.34 23.23 -2.52
N ALA A 177 -6.75 24.10 -3.44
CA ALA A 177 -7.98 23.91 -4.20
C ALA A 177 -7.85 22.58 -4.95
N PHE A 178 -8.69 21.61 -4.58
CA PHE A 178 -8.83 20.35 -5.30
C PHE A 178 -10.08 20.45 -6.18
N ILE A 179 -10.09 19.76 -7.31
CA ILE A 179 -11.20 19.76 -8.26
C ILE A 179 -11.84 18.39 -8.20
N LEU A 180 -13.08 18.35 -7.75
CA LEU A 180 -13.91 17.15 -7.70
C LEU A 180 -15.02 17.26 -8.76
N PRO A 181 -15.26 16.23 -9.60
CA PRO A 181 -16.39 16.24 -10.52
C PRO A 181 -17.71 16.40 -9.76
N GLU A 182 -18.66 17.14 -10.33
CA GLU A 182 -19.98 17.36 -9.69
C GLU A 182 -20.71 16.01 -9.48
N ARG A 183 -20.60 15.08 -10.45
CA ARG A 183 -21.19 13.75 -10.38
C ARG A 183 -20.19 12.71 -9.90
N TYR A 184 -19.76 12.80 -8.65
CA TYR A 184 -19.04 11.69 -8.01
C TYR A 184 -19.98 10.88 -7.12
N GLY A 185 -19.64 9.61 -6.90
CA GLY A 185 -20.35 8.79 -5.91
C GLY A 185 -19.43 7.85 -5.16
N VAL A 186 -19.83 7.50 -3.95
CA VAL A 186 -19.10 6.57 -3.08
C VAL A 186 -20.00 5.38 -2.81
N PHE A 187 -19.52 4.16 -3.02
CA PHE A 187 -20.36 2.99 -2.83
C PHE A 187 -19.65 1.85 -2.12
N ASP A 188 -20.45 0.98 -1.53
CA ASP A 188 -20.05 -0.25 -0.86
C ASP A 188 -21.15 -1.30 -1.02
N VAL A 189 -20.79 -2.58 -1.00
CA VAL A 189 -21.76 -3.68 -1.06
C VAL A 189 -21.59 -4.67 0.09
N GLU A 190 -22.72 -5.08 0.66
CA GLU A 190 -22.79 -6.22 1.55
C GLU A 190 -23.25 -7.46 0.79
N THR A 191 -22.73 -8.61 1.21
CA THR A 191 -22.97 -9.89 0.51
C THR A 191 -23.96 -10.79 1.22
N ARG A 192 -24.61 -11.69 0.49
CA ARG A 192 -25.52 -12.71 1.03
C ARG A 192 -24.79 -13.93 1.57
N ARG A 193 -23.61 -14.23 1.00
CA ARG A 193 -22.82 -15.43 1.28
C ARG A 193 -21.39 -15.03 1.57
N SER A 194 -20.74 -15.75 2.48
CA SER A 194 -19.33 -15.57 2.77
C SER A 194 -18.44 -16.11 1.65
N ALA A 195 -17.15 -15.73 1.68
CA ALA A 195 -16.16 -16.31 0.79
C ALA A 195 -16.06 -17.84 0.97
N GLN A 196 -16.32 -18.37 2.17
CA GLN A 196 -16.29 -19.81 2.42
C GLN A 196 -17.45 -20.52 1.72
N ASP A 197 -18.65 -19.93 1.77
CA ASP A 197 -19.86 -20.51 1.17
C ASP A 197 -19.78 -20.64 -0.36
N VAL A 198 -19.11 -19.68 -1.01
CA VAL A 198 -18.86 -19.73 -2.46
C VAL A 198 -17.58 -20.47 -2.83
N GLY A 199 -16.82 -20.92 -1.83
CA GLY A 199 -15.57 -21.68 -1.96
C GLY A 199 -14.36 -20.84 -2.39
N GLY A 200 -14.31 -19.57 -2.01
CA GLY A 200 -13.15 -18.70 -2.00
C GLY A 200 -13.39 -17.34 -2.64
N TRP A 201 -12.55 -16.36 -2.30
CA TRP A 201 -12.60 -14.99 -2.85
C TRP A 201 -12.46 -14.89 -4.38
N HIS A 202 -11.92 -15.94 -5.02
CA HIS A 202 -11.85 -16.01 -6.47
C HIS A 202 -13.21 -16.25 -7.13
N ARG A 203 -14.26 -16.53 -6.34
CA ARG A 203 -15.67 -16.72 -6.77
C ARG A 203 -16.60 -15.65 -6.18
N ALA A 204 -16.09 -14.44 -6.00
CA ALA A 204 -16.83 -13.32 -5.41
C ALA A 204 -18.15 -13.01 -6.14
N GLU A 205 -18.22 -13.27 -7.45
CA GLU A 205 -19.44 -13.13 -8.26
C GLU A 205 -20.59 -14.03 -7.76
N ARG A 206 -20.31 -15.12 -7.04
CA ARG A 206 -21.35 -16.03 -6.52
C ARG A 206 -21.88 -15.62 -5.14
N MET A 207 -21.31 -14.58 -4.53
CA MET A 207 -21.62 -14.21 -3.15
C MET A 207 -23.02 -13.61 -3.03
N GLY A 208 -23.50 -12.98 -4.10
CA GLY A 208 -24.77 -12.26 -4.14
C GLY A 208 -24.76 -11.01 -3.28
N ILE A 209 -25.54 -10.00 -3.65
CA ILE A 209 -25.66 -8.72 -2.93
C ILE A 209 -26.88 -8.79 -2.01
N SER A 210 -26.69 -8.47 -0.73
CA SER A 210 -27.78 -8.33 0.23
C SER A 210 -28.29 -6.88 0.24
N VAL A 211 -27.38 -5.92 0.40
CA VAL A 211 -27.65 -4.49 0.20
C VAL A 211 -26.41 -3.83 -0.40
N ALA A 212 -26.62 -2.86 -1.26
CA ALA A 212 -25.59 -1.96 -1.73
C ALA A 212 -26.01 -0.53 -1.44
N VAL A 213 -25.07 0.29 -0.98
CA VAL A 213 -25.32 1.71 -0.69
C VAL A 213 -24.44 2.56 -1.60
N LEU A 214 -25.03 3.62 -2.15
CA LEU A 214 -24.36 4.64 -2.94
C LEU A 214 -24.66 6.02 -2.35
N TYR A 215 -23.62 6.77 -2.01
CA TYR A 215 -23.71 8.21 -1.80
C TYR A 215 -23.49 8.93 -3.13
N ASP A 216 -24.39 9.84 -3.49
CA ASP A 216 -24.29 10.72 -4.66
C ASP A 216 -23.89 12.12 -4.22
N GLY A 217 -22.72 12.60 -4.68
CA GLY A 217 -22.17 13.90 -4.32
C GLY A 217 -22.93 15.10 -4.89
N ARG A 218 -23.66 14.93 -6.01
CA ARG A 218 -24.47 16.01 -6.58
C ARG A 218 -25.76 16.22 -5.80
N GLN A 219 -26.35 15.11 -5.35
CA GLN A 219 -27.62 15.13 -4.62
C GLN A 219 -27.43 15.18 -3.10
N ASP A 220 -26.19 15.04 -2.63
CA ASP A 220 -25.79 14.95 -1.22
C ASP A 220 -26.66 13.98 -0.42
N ARG A 221 -26.93 12.78 -0.99
CA ARG A 221 -27.80 11.78 -0.37
C ARG A 221 -27.34 10.36 -0.63
N PHE A 222 -27.75 9.47 0.28
CA PHE A 222 -27.52 8.03 0.20
C PHE A 222 -28.71 7.34 -0.48
N PHE A 223 -28.41 6.30 -1.24
CA PHE A 223 -29.34 5.42 -1.91
C PHE A 223 -29.01 3.99 -1.56
N SER A 224 -30.03 3.23 -1.17
CA SER A 224 -29.88 1.82 -0.82
C SER A 224 -30.59 0.95 -1.85
N PHE A 225 -29.91 -0.09 -2.29
CA PHE A 225 -30.38 -1.02 -3.31
C PHE A 225 -30.30 -2.43 -2.76
N GLU A 226 -31.43 -3.12 -2.74
CA GLU A 226 -31.48 -4.56 -2.51
C GLU A 226 -31.22 -5.31 -3.83
N GLU A 227 -31.09 -6.62 -3.76
CA GLU A 227 -30.69 -7.48 -4.88
C GLU A 227 -31.58 -7.33 -6.13
N ASP A 228 -32.88 -7.08 -5.94
CA ASP A 228 -33.87 -6.89 -6.99
C ASP A 228 -33.76 -5.52 -7.71
N ARG A 229 -32.96 -4.60 -7.16
CA ARG A 229 -32.76 -3.23 -7.66
C ARG A 229 -31.31 -2.93 -8.03
N ILE A 230 -30.47 -3.95 -8.19
CA ILE A 230 -29.05 -3.77 -8.57
C ILE A 230 -28.90 -3.17 -9.97
N ASP A 231 -29.84 -3.41 -10.88
CA ASP A 231 -29.84 -2.74 -12.19
C ASP A 231 -29.91 -1.21 -12.04
N ASN A 232 -30.71 -0.71 -11.10
CA ASN A 232 -30.81 0.72 -10.81
C ASN A 232 -29.50 1.27 -10.23
N LEU A 233 -28.83 0.52 -9.35
CA LEU A 233 -27.50 0.87 -8.85
C LEU A 233 -26.50 0.96 -10.00
N LEU A 234 -26.48 -0.03 -10.89
CA LEU A 234 -25.57 -0.06 -12.02
C LEU A 234 -25.78 1.14 -12.94
N ASP A 235 -27.02 1.46 -13.29
CA ASP A 235 -27.33 2.65 -14.08
C ASP A 235 -26.89 3.93 -13.40
N HIS A 236 -27.07 4.03 -12.08
CA HIS A 236 -26.58 5.16 -11.30
C HIS A 236 -25.05 5.23 -11.33
N LEU A 237 -24.33 4.14 -11.06
CA LEU A 237 -22.86 4.08 -11.06
C LEU A 237 -22.27 4.51 -12.42
N PHE A 238 -22.86 4.07 -13.53
CA PHE A 238 -22.40 4.43 -14.86
C PHE A 238 -22.78 5.85 -15.31
N SER A 239 -23.65 6.54 -14.57
CA SER A 239 -23.97 7.95 -14.80
C SER A 239 -22.99 8.92 -14.13
N LEU A 240 -22.12 8.40 -13.26
CA LEU A 240 -21.15 9.18 -12.49
C LEU A 240 -19.86 9.40 -13.28
N ASP A 241 -19.24 10.55 -13.06
CA ASP A 241 -17.93 10.93 -13.62
C ASP A 241 -16.77 10.40 -12.76
N LEU A 242 -17.06 9.99 -11.52
CA LEU A 242 -16.09 9.39 -10.59
C LEU A 242 -16.80 8.45 -9.61
N VAL A 243 -16.29 7.23 -9.45
CA VAL A 243 -16.80 6.24 -8.50
C VAL A 243 -15.71 5.91 -7.48
N ILE A 244 -15.97 6.19 -6.22
CA ILE A 244 -15.05 5.93 -5.11
C ILE A 244 -15.52 4.71 -4.34
N GLY A 245 -14.58 3.87 -3.91
CA GLY A 245 -14.86 2.79 -2.97
C GLY A 245 -13.62 2.39 -2.18
N PHE A 246 -13.79 1.42 -1.29
CA PHE A 246 -12.70 0.84 -0.53
C PHE A 246 -12.59 -0.64 -0.90
N ASN A 247 -11.58 -1.02 -1.70
CA ASN A 247 -11.43 -2.35 -2.30
C ASN A 247 -12.46 -2.71 -3.39
N ASN A 248 -13.16 -1.71 -3.94
CA ASN A 248 -14.22 -1.90 -4.93
C ASN A 248 -13.75 -2.57 -6.22
N LYS A 249 -12.55 -2.27 -6.72
CA LYS A 249 -12.07 -2.88 -7.98
C LYS A 249 -11.85 -4.39 -7.85
N ARG A 250 -11.36 -4.82 -6.68
CA ARG A 250 -10.96 -6.22 -6.44
C ARG A 250 -12.04 -7.04 -5.75
N PHE A 251 -13.06 -6.41 -5.19
CA PHE A 251 -14.15 -7.10 -4.49
C PHE A 251 -15.53 -6.69 -5.02
N ASP A 252 -16.02 -5.49 -4.74
CA ASP A 252 -17.38 -5.06 -5.02
C ASP A 252 -17.75 -5.19 -6.51
N ASN A 253 -16.87 -4.75 -7.41
CA ASN A 253 -17.04 -4.90 -8.85
C ASN A 253 -17.07 -6.38 -9.29
N ARG A 254 -16.40 -7.27 -8.55
CA ARG A 254 -16.50 -8.71 -8.84
C ARG A 254 -17.84 -9.27 -8.41
N VAL A 255 -18.37 -8.84 -7.26
CA VAL A 255 -19.72 -9.23 -6.83
C VAL A 255 -20.77 -8.70 -7.81
N LEU A 256 -20.69 -7.42 -8.18
CA LEU A 256 -21.58 -6.76 -9.15
C LEU A 256 -21.53 -7.41 -10.55
N SER A 257 -20.40 -8.03 -10.92
CA SER A 257 -20.25 -8.67 -12.23
C SER A 257 -21.25 -9.82 -12.48
N ALA A 258 -21.84 -10.38 -11.44
CA ALA A 258 -22.91 -11.38 -11.58
C ALA A 258 -24.24 -10.81 -12.06
N TYR A 259 -24.44 -9.50 -11.93
CA TYR A 259 -25.69 -8.80 -12.22
C TYR A 259 -25.64 -8.03 -13.54
N THR A 260 -24.50 -8.00 -14.25
CA THR A 260 -24.39 -7.21 -15.47
C THR A 260 -23.43 -7.80 -16.49
N SER A 261 -23.74 -7.57 -17.76
CA SER A 261 -22.81 -7.80 -18.88
C SER A 261 -21.94 -6.56 -19.18
N ARG A 262 -22.23 -5.40 -18.57
CA ARG A 262 -21.45 -4.17 -18.74
C ARG A 262 -20.08 -4.34 -18.10
N LYS A 263 -19.04 -3.89 -18.80
CA LYS A 263 -17.67 -3.96 -18.27
C LYS A 263 -17.49 -2.94 -17.14
N LEU A 264 -17.55 -3.41 -15.89
CA LEU A 264 -17.34 -2.59 -14.68
C LEU A 264 -15.94 -1.94 -14.62
N SER A 265 -14.95 -2.50 -15.35
CA SER A 265 -13.65 -1.87 -15.54
C SER A 265 -13.68 -0.55 -16.33
N ARG A 266 -14.83 -0.19 -16.93
CA ARG A 266 -15.04 1.11 -17.59
C ARG A 266 -15.51 2.20 -16.63
N LEU A 267 -15.87 1.87 -15.38
CA LEU A 267 -16.20 2.88 -14.40
C LEU A 267 -14.95 3.72 -14.09
N PRO A 268 -15.06 5.06 -14.00
CA PRO A 268 -13.97 5.93 -13.59
C PRO A 268 -13.72 5.75 -12.08
N SER A 269 -13.08 4.65 -11.70
CA SER A 269 -13.01 4.21 -10.31
C SER A 269 -11.72 4.61 -9.60
N LEU A 270 -11.86 5.26 -8.44
CA LEU A 270 -10.80 5.44 -7.44
C LEU A 270 -11.03 4.45 -6.30
N ASP A 271 -10.08 3.53 -6.11
CA ASP A 271 -10.11 2.55 -5.03
C ASP A 271 -9.10 2.97 -3.96
N ILE A 272 -9.60 3.43 -2.81
CA ILE A 272 -8.75 3.93 -1.72
C ILE A 272 -7.77 2.87 -1.26
N LEU A 273 -8.19 1.60 -1.20
CA LEU A 273 -7.33 0.51 -0.76
C LEU A 273 -6.22 0.23 -1.78
N GLU A 274 -6.53 0.32 -3.07
CA GLU A 274 -5.52 0.19 -4.13
C GLU A 274 -4.45 1.30 -4.03
N GLU A 275 -4.89 2.55 -3.85
CA GLU A 275 -4.01 3.71 -3.71
C GLU A 275 -3.04 3.56 -2.53
N ILE A 276 -3.53 3.15 -1.36
CA ILE A 276 -2.69 2.98 -0.16
C ILE A 276 -1.83 1.71 -0.22
N ASN A 277 -2.35 0.61 -0.77
CA ASN A 277 -1.63 -0.67 -0.80
C ASN A 277 -0.45 -0.61 -1.77
N SER A 278 -0.52 0.23 -2.80
CA SER A 278 0.62 0.51 -3.70
C SER A 278 1.83 1.09 -2.96
N GLN A 279 1.60 1.80 -1.84
CA GLN A 279 2.64 2.45 -1.04
C GLN A 279 3.10 1.58 0.14
N LEU A 280 2.15 0.96 0.85
CA LEU A 280 2.44 0.22 2.09
C LEU A 280 2.90 -1.22 1.86
N GLY A 281 2.57 -1.83 0.71
CA GLY A 281 2.86 -3.24 0.42
C GLY A 281 2.04 -4.25 1.25
N TYR A 282 1.16 -3.76 2.14
CA TYR A 282 0.18 -4.57 2.85
C TYR A 282 -1.16 -3.85 2.96
N ARG A 283 -2.22 -4.63 3.19
CA ARG A 283 -3.60 -4.11 3.24
C ARG A 283 -3.90 -3.53 4.62
N LEU A 284 -4.49 -2.34 4.64
CA LEU A 284 -5.14 -1.76 5.81
C LEU A 284 -6.64 -2.00 5.73
N SER A 285 -7.30 -2.15 6.88
CA SER A 285 -8.76 -2.15 6.95
C SER A 285 -9.29 -0.72 6.97
N LEU A 286 -10.51 -0.53 6.48
CA LEU A 286 -11.24 0.73 6.53
C LEU A 286 -11.27 1.28 7.96
N ASP A 287 -11.62 0.43 8.92
CA ASP A 287 -11.75 0.79 10.34
C ASP A 287 -10.47 1.38 10.93
N ARG A 288 -9.31 0.81 10.60
CA ARG A 288 -8.01 1.28 11.12
C ARG A 288 -7.63 2.64 10.56
N LEU A 289 -8.01 2.93 9.32
CA LEU A 289 -7.82 4.23 8.71
C LEU A 289 -8.79 5.25 9.29
N ALA A 290 -10.05 4.88 9.44
CA ALA A 290 -11.11 5.72 9.97
C ALA A 290 -10.83 6.17 11.41
N GLU A 291 -10.37 5.25 12.27
CA GLU A 291 -10.08 5.53 13.68
C GLU A 291 -9.06 6.65 13.83
N HIS A 292 -7.97 6.61 13.07
CA HIS A 292 -6.87 7.56 13.24
C HIS A 292 -6.97 8.78 12.34
N THR A 293 -7.62 8.66 11.18
CA THR A 293 -7.82 9.80 10.27
C THR A 293 -9.01 10.65 10.68
N LEU A 294 -10.13 10.03 11.04
CA LEU A 294 -11.40 10.70 11.30
C LEU A 294 -11.80 10.72 12.78
N GLY A 295 -11.09 9.98 13.65
CA GLY A 295 -11.48 9.83 15.05
C GLY A 295 -12.71 8.94 15.26
N VAL A 296 -13.13 8.18 14.23
CA VAL A 296 -14.34 7.36 14.27
C VAL A 296 -13.97 5.91 14.58
N LYS A 297 -14.44 5.39 15.71
CA LYS A 297 -14.35 3.95 16.04
C LYS A 297 -15.59 3.22 15.57
N LYS A 298 -15.41 2.23 14.70
CA LYS A 298 -16.49 1.36 14.24
C LYS A 298 -16.84 0.32 15.29
N THR A 299 -18.12 -0.03 15.38
CA THR A 299 -18.67 -1.00 16.35
C THR A 299 -19.02 -2.36 15.75
N GLY A 300 -18.79 -2.60 14.45
CA GLY A 300 -19.15 -3.85 13.77
C GLY A 300 -18.16 -4.32 12.71
N ASN A 301 -18.16 -5.63 12.42
CA ASN A 301 -17.32 -6.30 11.41
C ASN A 301 -18.18 -6.93 10.30
N GLY A 302 -17.58 -7.26 9.15
CA GLY A 302 -18.31 -7.92 8.04
C GLY A 302 -18.90 -9.31 8.37
N LEU A 303 -18.49 -9.93 9.49
CA LEU A 303 -19.13 -11.16 9.97
C LEU A 303 -20.49 -10.90 10.63
N LEU A 304 -20.74 -9.68 11.14
CA LEU A 304 -22.05 -9.27 11.64
C LEU A 304 -23.04 -9.03 10.50
N ALA A 305 -22.58 -8.48 9.36
CA ALA A 305 -23.40 -8.26 8.18
C ALA A 305 -24.07 -9.55 7.67
N LEU A 306 -23.29 -10.63 7.53
CA LEU A 306 -23.81 -11.94 7.13
C LEU A 306 -24.81 -12.52 8.15
N LYS A 307 -24.59 -12.29 9.45
CA LYS A 307 -25.52 -12.72 10.51
C LYS A 307 -26.83 -11.94 10.46
N TRP A 308 -26.78 -10.62 10.26
CA TRP A 308 -27.98 -9.80 10.14
C TRP A 308 -28.79 -10.17 8.91
N PHE A 309 -28.13 -10.45 7.77
CA PHE A 309 -28.80 -10.96 6.59
C PHE A 309 -29.52 -12.30 6.86
N ALA A 310 -28.83 -13.25 7.49
CA ALA A 310 -29.43 -14.54 7.87
C ALA A 310 -30.62 -14.40 8.85
N GLN A 311 -30.65 -13.33 9.64
CA GLN A 311 -31.73 -13.00 10.58
C GLN A 311 -32.83 -12.10 9.97
N GLY A 312 -32.71 -11.70 8.70
CA GLY A 312 -33.64 -10.77 8.06
C GLY A 312 -33.56 -9.33 8.60
N ARG A 313 -32.49 -8.96 9.31
CA ARG A 313 -32.27 -7.64 9.91
C ARG A 313 -31.69 -6.65 8.88
N MET A 314 -32.46 -6.41 7.81
CA MET A 314 -32.06 -5.53 6.71
C MET A 314 -31.85 -4.08 7.15
N ASP A 315 -32.59 -3.64 8.17
CA ASP A 315 -32.47 -2.31 8.77
C ASP A 315 -31.07 -2.04 9.37
N LEU A 316 -30.48 -3.05 10.01
CA LEU A 316 -29.13 -2.97 10.58
C LEU A 316 -28.07 -3.04 9.50
N LEU A 317 -28.31 -3.88 8.48
CA LEU A 317 -27.39 -4.07 7.37
C LEU A 317 -27.27 -2.79 6.52
N GLU A 318 -28.39 -2.17 6.18
CA GLU A 318 -28.44 -0.90 5.47
C GLU A 318 -27.72 0.20 6.27
N LYS A 319 -28.01 0.34 7.58
CA LYS A 319 -27.31 1.32 8.44
C LYS A 319 -25.81 1.08 8.50
N TYR A 320 -25.39 -0.18 8.55
CA TYR A 320 -23.98 -0.55 8.58
C TYR A 320 -23.29 -0.18 7.26
N CYS A 321 -23.86 -0.57 6.12
CA CYS A 321 -23.32 -0.26 4.80
C CYS A 321 -23.31 1.26 4.53
N CYS A 322 -24.38 1.97 4.93
CA CYS A 322 -24.41 3.44 4.92
C CYS A 322 -23.26 4.05 5.70
N LYS A 323 -22.92 3.50 6.87
CA LYS A 323 -21.81 4.00 7.68
C LYS A 323 -20.46 3.76 6.99
N ASP A 324 -20.30 2.63 6.31
CA ASP A 324 -19.07 2.33 5.57
C ASP A 324 -18.89 3.24 4.35
N VAL A 325 -19.97 3.55 3.65
CA VAL A 325 -19.97 4.58 2.58
C VAL A 325 -19.66 5.96 3.13
N GLU A 326 -20.25 6.35 4.27
CA GLU A 326 -19.98 7.63 4.94
C GLU A 326 -18.50 7.76 5.32
N ILE A 327 -17.93 6.74 5.97
CA ILE A 327 -16.52 6.70 6.36
C ILE A 327 -15.62 6.76 5.12
N THR A 328 -15.94 5.99 4.07
CA THR A 328 -15.17 5.98 2.82
C THR A 328 -15.17 7.36 2.15
N ARG A 329 -16.33 8.02 2.10
CA ARG A 329 -16.48 9.40 1.61
C ARG A 329 -15.61 10.36 2.42
N ASP A 330 -15.69 10.29 3.74
CA ASP A 330 -15.01 11.23 4.62
C ASP A 330 -13.49 11.03 4.59
N LEU A 331 -13.01 9.79 4.49
CA LEU A 331 -11.60 9.47 4.24
C LEU A 331 -11.12 10.04 2.91
N PHE A 332 -11.89 9.84 1.85
CA PHE A 332 -11.57 10.38 0.52
C PHE A 332 -11.46 11.91 0.56
N LEU A 333 -12.47 12.59 1.11
CA LEU A 333 -12.48 14.05 1.22
C LEU A 333 -11.37 14.58 2.14
N PHE A 334 -11.06 13.87 3.23
CA PHE A 334 -9.91 14.19 4.08
C PHE A 334 -8.60 14.08 3.31
N GLY A 335 -8.39 12.96 2.62
CA GLY A 335 -7.18 12.72 1.84
C GLY A 335 -7.00 13.71 0.70
N LEU A 336 -8.09 14.15 0.04
CA LEU A 336 -8.05 15.22 -0.95
C LEU A 336 -7.59 16.54 -0.35
N ARG A 337 -8.13 16.92 0.82
CA ARG A 337 -7.81 18.19 1.50
C ARG A 337 -6.43 18.21 2.14
N GLN A 338 -6.04 17.11 2.77
CA GLN A 338 -4.86 17.04 3.64
C GLN A 338 -3.67 16.35 2.96
N GLN A 339 -3.90 15.73 1.79
CA GLN A 339 -2.90 14.96 1.03
C GLN A 339 -2.24 13.85 1.86
N HIS A 340 -2.95 13.36 2.87
CA HIS A 340 -2.54 12.21 3.66
C HIS A 340 -3.75 11.58 4.36
N LEU A 341 -3.55 10.35 4.82
CA LEU A 341 -4.39 9.65 5.78
C LEU A 341 -3.53 9.31 7.02
N LEU A 342 -4.18 8.97 8.12
CA LEU A 342 -3.52 8.54 9.35
C LEU A 342 -3.92 7.10 9.67
N PHE A 343 -2.96 6.30 10.11
CA PHE A 343 -3.24 4.96 10.61
C PHE A 343 -2.24 4.59 11.70
N ARG A 344 -2.58 3.58 12.51
CA ARG A 344 -1.66 3.04 13.50
C ARG A 344 -0.85 1.89 12.93
N ASN A 345 0.47 2.04 12.91
CA ASN A 345 1.37 1.01 12.45
C ASN A 345 1.47 -0.15 13.46
N LYS A 346 2.20 -1.21 13.11
CA LYS A 346 2.38 -2.39 13.98
C LYS A 346 3.11 -2.07 15.28
N ALA A 347 3.89 -0.99 15.33
CA ALA A 347 4.58 -0.51 16.52
C ALA A 347 3.68 0.31 17.46
N GLY A 348 2.40 0.53 17.10
CA GLY A 348 1.45 1.29 17.92
C GLY A 348 1.50 2.80 17.73
N ASN A 349 2.33 3.30 16.81
CA ASN A 349 2.44 4.73 16.49
C ASN A 349 1.42 5.12 15.43
N VAL A 350 0.82 6.30 15.58
CA VAL A 350 0.00 6.91 14.53
C VAL A 350 0.94 7.54 13.51
N VAL A 351 0.88 7.04 12.28
CA VAL A 351 1.75 7.45 11.19
C VAL A 351 0.94 8.09 10.06
N ARG A 352 1.62 8.99 9.33
CA ARG A 352 1.06 9.71 8.19
C ARG A 352 1.33 8.96 6.89
N LEU A 353 0.27 8.60 6.20
CA LEU A 353 0.32 7.99 4.86
C LEU A 353 0.01 9.05 3.81
N PRO A 354 0.99 9.52 3.01
CA PRO A 354 0.72 10.46 1.93
C PRO A 354 -0.26 9.89 0.91
N VAL A 355 -1.21 10.69 0.45
CA VAL A 355 -2.12 10.32 -0.65
C VAL A 355 -2.24 11.47 -1.64
N ASN A 356 -2.36 11.14 -2.93
CA ASN A 356 -2.57 12.12 -3.98
C ASN A 356 -3.78 11.73 -4.85
N PHE A 357 -4.96 11.83 -4.24
CA PHE A 357 -6.22 11.51 -4.93
C PHE A 357 -6.49 12.44 -6.11
N GLN A 358 -6.05 13.70 -6.09
CA GLN A 358 -6.22 14.62 -7.21
C GLN A 358 -5.53 14.08 -8.47
N LYS A 359 -4.28 13.62 -8.35
CA LYS A 359 -3.55 13.02 -9.47
C LYS A 359 -4.30 11.81 -10.05
N THR A 360 -4.90 10.98 -9.21
CA THR A 360 -5.70 9.84 -9.68
C THR A 360 -6.96 10.30 -10.42
N ILE A 361 -7.65 11.32 -9.92
CA ILE A 361 -8.82 11.91 -10.58
C ILE A 361 -8.45 12.47 -11.95
N ASP A 362 -7.35 13.23 -12.04
CA ASP A 362 -6.86 13.82 -13.29
C ASP A 362 -6.52 12.74 -14.34
N LEU A 363 -6.02 11.57 -13.90
CA LEU A 363 -5.74 10.43 -14.80
C LEU A 363 -7.00 9.71 -15.29
N LEU A 364 -8.10 9.77 -14.53
CA LEU A 364 -9.38 9.16 -14.91
C LEU A 364 -10.20 10.05 -15.83
N ASN A 365 -9.99 11.37 -15.76
CA ASN A 365 -10.65 12.39 -16.58
C ASN A 365 -9.60 13.25 -17.34
N PRO A 366 -8.91 12.66 -18.35
CA PRO A 366 -7.80 13.29 -19.06
C PRO A 366 -8.18 14.44 -19.99
#